data_AF-A0A2N3HFL5-F1
#
_entry.id   AF-A0A2N3HFL5-F1
#
_cell.length_a   1.000
_cell.length_b   1.000
_cell.length_c   1.000
_cell.angle_alpha   90.00
_cell.angle_beta   90.00
_cell.angle_gamma   90.00
#
_symmetry.space_group_name_H-M   'P 1'
#
loop_
_entity.id
_entity.type
_entity.pdbx_description
1 polymer ?
#
loop_
_entity_poly.entity_id
_entity_poly.type
_entity_poly.pdbx_seq_one_letter_code
_entity_poly.pdbx_strand_id
1 'polypeptide(L)'
;MSFGVVQSAISVINNNRKLISKRNKFKSTLSGLSENKVEFKARKATLSELRFLRERIRRENQLIMRRRIIVAIEVMIILLLVFYYYF
;
A
#
# COMPACT_ATOMS: atom_id res chain seq x y z
N MET A 1 -4.49 -1.07 -19.31
CA MET A 1 -3.84 0.21 -18.97
C MET A 1 -3.61 0.36 -17.45
N SER A 2 -2.83 -0.50 -16.79
CA SER A 2 -2.80 -0.53 -15.30
C SER A 2 -1.41 -0.70 -14.65
N PHE A 3 -0.43 -1.34 -15.30
CA PHE A 3 0.88 -1.58 -14.69
C PHE A 3 1.68 -0.30 -14.38
N GLY A 4 1.68 0.69 -15.29
CA GLY A 4 2.38 1.96 -15.08
C GLY A 4 1.79 2.82 -13.96
N VAL A 5 0.46 2.82 -13.81
CA VAL A 5 -0.25 3.57 -12.76
C VAL A 5 -0.03 2.95 -11.37
N VAL A 6 0.05 1.62 -11.31
CA VAL A 6 0.39 0.91 -10.07
C VAL A 6 1.84 1.21 -9.66
N GLN A 7 2.78 1.22 -10.62
CA GLN A 7 4.18 1.56 -10.34
C GLN A 7 4.36 3.02 -9.90
N SER A 8 3.62 3.97 -10.51
CA SER A 8 3.66 5.37 -10.08
C SER A 8 3.09 5.52 -8.66
N ALA A 9 2.00 4.84 -8.33
CA ALA A 9 1.44 4.85 -6.99
C ALA A 9 2.42 4.26 -5.95
N ILE A 10 3.09 3.15 -6.26
CA ILE A 10 4.13 2.56 -5.40
C ILE A 10 5.28 3.53 -5.19
N SER A 11 5.76 4.18 -6.26
CA SER A 11 6.84 5.18 -6.19
C SER A 11 6.46 6.35 -5.28
N VAL A 12 5.24 6.87 -5.43
CA VAL A 12 4.70 7.95 -4.59
C VAL A 12 4.63 7.52 -3.12
N ILE A 13 4.12 6.31 -2.82
CA ILE A 13 4.06 5.79 -1.45
C ILE A 13 5.46 5.67 -0.84
N ASN A 14 6.42 5.15 -1.60
CA ASN A 14 7.80 4.97 -1.14
C ASN A 14 8.51 6.29 -0.90
N ASN A 15 8.31 7.26 -1.80
CA ASN A 15 8.85 8.61 -1.65
C ASN A 15 8.25 9.30 -0.41
N ASN A 16 6.94 9.21 -0.21
CA ASN A 16 6.28 9.74 0.99
C ASN A 16 6.80 9.09 2.29
N ARG A 17 7.00 7.76 2.31
CA ARG A 17 7.60 7.07 3.46
C ARG A 17 9.00 7.58 3.79
N LYS A 18 9.83 7.84 2.77
CA LYS A 18 11.17 8.44 2.94
C LYS A 18 11.13 9.87 3.49
N LEU A 19 10.04 10.60 3.29
CA LEU A 19 9.86 11.95 3.84
C LEU A 19 9.47 11.93 5.33
N ILE A 20 8.92 10.82 5.85
CA ILE A 20 8.58 10.68 7.27
C ILE A 20 9.83 10.75 8.15
N SER A 21 10.95 10.13 7.75
CA SER A 21 12.21 10.21 8.49
C SER A 21 12.86 11.59 8.44
N LYS A 22 12.60 12.34 7.36
CA LYS A 22 13.07 13.72 7.16
C LYS A 22 12.10 14.76 7.75
N ARG A 23 10.99 14.35 8.36
CA ARG A 23 9.95 15.23 8.92
C ARG A 23 10.51 16.27 9.88
N ASN A 24 11.45 15.89 10.75
CA ASN A 24 12.05 16.82 11.71
C ASN A 24 12.88 17.91 11.03
N LYS A 25 13.56 17.59 9.93
CA LYS A 25 14.30 18.55 9.11
C LYS A 25 13.33 19.49 8.37
N PHE A 26 12.25 18.96 7.81
CA PHE A 26 11.23 19.79 7.14
C PHE A 26 10.48 20.72 8.08
N LYS A 27 10.25 20.32 9.35
CA LYS A 27 9.68 21.19 10.38
C LYS A 27 10.50 22.46 10.65
N SER A 28 11.83 22.41 10.45
CA SER A 28 12.73 23.55 10.66
C SER A 28 12.99 24.35 9.39
N THR A 29 13.01 23.73 8.20
CA THR A 29 13.40 24.40 6.96
C THR A 29 12.25 25.03 6.17
N LEU A 30 11.02 24.52 6.27
CA LEU A 30 9.86 25.04 5.50
C LEU A 30 9.10 26.17 6.20
N SER A 31 9.48 26.57 7.42
CA SER A 31 8.84 27.70 8.11
C SER A 31 9.58 29.01 7.81
N GLY A 32 9.18 29.69 6.75
CA GLY A 32 9.45 31.12 6.60
C GLY A 32 8.62 31.90 7.62
N LEU A 33 9.31 32.59 8.54
CA LEU A 33 8.89 33.78 9.30
C LEU A 33 7.49 33.88 9.95
N SER A 34 6.74 32.80 10.18
CA SER A 34 5.48 32.86 10.93
C SER A 34 5.57 32.12 12.26
N GLU A 35 5.39 32.85 13.36
CA GLU A 35 5.40 32.36 14.74
C GLU A 35 4.24 31.40 15.05
N ASN A 36 3.22 31.34 14.19
CA ASN A 36 2.05 30.48 14.36
C ASN A 36 2.11 29.27 13.41
N LYS A 37 2.97 28.31 13.72
CA LYS A 37 2.97 27.01 13.04
C LYS A 37 1.63 26.32 13.31
N VAL A 38 0.90 25.95 12.25
CA VAL A 38 -0.26 25.07 12.36
C VAL A 38 0.23 23.68 12.77
N GLU A 39 0.42 23.48 14.06
CA GLU A 39 0.71 22.18 14.62
C GLU A 39 -0.55 21.33 14.51
N PHE A 40 -0.58 20.44 13.53
CA PHE A 40 -1.65 19.46 13.40
C PHE A 40 -1.64 18.57 14.65
N LYS A 41 -2.51 18.87 15.61
CA LYS A 41 -2.78 18.03 16.78
C LYS A 41 -3.53 16.78 16.32
N ALA A 42 -2.84 15.90 15.62
CA ALA A 42 -3.37 14.60 15.27
C ALA A 42 -3.65 13.85 16.58
N ARG A 43 -4.93 13.52 16.84
CA ARG A 43 -5.29 12.57 17.89
C ARG A 43 -4.47 11.30 17.66
N LYS A 44 -3.68 10.90 18.67
CA LYS A 44 -2.94 9.63 18.59
C LYS A 44 -3.98 8.52 18.41
N ALA A 45 -3.80 7.69 17.38
CA ALA A 45 -4.71 6.59 17.11
C ALA A 45 -4.85 5.71 18.36
N THR A 46 -6.09 5.33 18.68
CA THR A 46 -6.37 4.48 19.84
C THR A 46 -5.95 3.04 19.53
N LEU A 47 -5.52 2.27 20.53
CA LEU A 47 -5.17 0.85 20.34
C LEU A 47 -6.32 0.03 19.72
N SER A 48 -7.56 0.36 20.05
CA SER A 48 -8.77 -0.25 19.46
C SER A 48 -8.89 0.04 17.97
N GLU A 49 -8.69 1.30 17.56
CA GLU A 49 -8.73 1.73 16.16
C GLU A 49 -7.65 1.03 15.33
N LEU A 50 -6.44 0.86 15.89
CA LEU A 50 -5.35 0.12 15.24
C LEU A 50 -5.67 -1.37 15.09
N ARG A 51 -6.27 -2.00 16.10
CA ARG A 51 -6.69 -3.41 16.03
C ARG A 51 -7.78 -3.60 14.97
N PHE A 52 -8.78 -2.74 14.96
CA PHE A 52 -9.85 -2.76 13.96
C PHE A 52 -9.28 -2.63 12.54
N LEU A 53 -8.37 -1.67 12.32
CA LEU A 53 -7.74 -1.47 11.02
C LEU A 53 -6.90 -2.68 10.57
N ARG A 54 -6.15 -3.28 11.50
CA ARG A 54 -5.37 -4.49 11.24
C ARG A 54 -6.25 -5.65 10.80
N GLU A 55 -7.36 -5.87 11.49
CA GLU A 55 -8.30 -6.93 11.13
C GLU A 55 -8.95 -6.68 9.78
N ARG A 56 -9.35 -5.44 9.49
CA ARG A 56 -9.90 -5.07 8.19
C ARG A 56 -8.93 -5.36 7.05
N ILE A 57 -7.68 -4.91 7.18
CA ILE A 57 -6.62 -5.17 6.18
C ILE A 57 -6.41 -6.68 6.00
N ARG A 58 -6.42 -7.46 7.09
CA ARG A 58 -6.27 -8.92 7.02
C ARG A 58 -7.42 -9.56 6.21
N ARG A 59 -8.66 -9.15 6.43
CA ARG A 59 -9.82 -9.68 5.70
C ARG A 59 -9.75 -9.33 4.21
N GLU A 60 -9.41 -8.09 3.88
CA GLU A 60 -9.25 -7.64 2.49
C GLU A 60 -8.15 -8.42 1.77
N ASN A 61 -6.99 -8.61 2.42
CA ASN A 61 -5.90 -9.41 1.86
C ASN A 61 -6.29 -10.88 1.64
N GLN A 62 -7.07 -11.48 2.54
CA GLN A 62 -7.56 -12.85 2.35
C GLN A 62 -8.45 -12.98 1.12
N LEU A 63 -9.32 -12.00 0.86
CA LEU A 63 -10.15 -11.97 -0.35
C LEU A 63 -9.31 -11.86 -1.63
N ILE A 64 -8.30 -11.00 -1.63
CA ILE A 64 -7.38 -10.84 -2.76
C ILE A 64 -6.59 -12.12 -2.99
N MET A 65 -6.09 -12.77 -1.93
CA MET A 65 -5.36 -14.04 -2.04
C MET A 65 -6.21 -15.16 -2.63
N ARG A 66 -7.48 -15.29 -2.21
CA ARG A 66 -8.40 -16.27 -2.80
C ARG A 66 -8.58 -16.05 -4.30
N ARG A 67 -8.80 -14.80 -4.72
CA ARG A 67 -8.91 -14.46 -6.15
C ARG A 67 -7.63 -14.78 -6.93
N ARG A 68 -6.45 -14.48 -6.37
CA ARG A 68 -5.17 -14.82 -6.99
C ARG A 68 -4.97 -16.33 -7.16
N ILE A 69 -5.35 -17.12 -6.16
CA ILE A 69 -5.24 -18.58 -6.22
C ILE A 69 -6.13 -19.14 -7.33
N ILE A 70 -7.38 -18.66 -7.46
CA ILE A 70 -8.30 -19.10 -8.51
C ILE A 70 -7.70 -18.85 -9.90
N VAL A 71 -7.22 -17.62 -10.15
CA VAL A 71 -6.59 -17.27 -11.44
C VAL A 71 -5.34 -18.11 -11.70
N ALA A 72 -4.52 -18.37 -10.67
CA ALA A 72 -3.34 -19.20 -10.82
C ALA A 72 -3.67 -20.65 -11.20
N ILE A 73 -4.74 -21.21 -10.64
CA ILE A 73 -5.23 -22.56 -10.99
C ILE A 73 -5.72 -22.58 -12.44
N GLU A 74 -6.52 -21.60 -12.86
CA GLU A 74 -7.01 -21.50 -14.24
C GLU A 74 -5.85 -21.46 -15.25
N VAL A 75 -4.85 -20.62 -14.99
CA VAL A 75 -3.65 -20.53 -15.84
C VAL A 75 -2.87 -21.85 -15.86
N MET A 76 -2.75 -22.53 -14.72
CA MET A 76 -2.06 -23.82 -14.65
C MET A 76 -2.77 -24.90 -15.48
N ILE A 77 -4.11 -24.94 -15.42
CA ILE A 77 -4.91 -25.88 -16.22
C ILE A 77 -4.71 -25.63 -17.71
N ILE A 78 -4.74 -24.37 -18.15
CA ILE A 78 -4.50 -24.01 -19.54
C ILE A 78 -3.10 -24.45 -19.99
N LEU A 79 -2.08 -24.21 -19.15
CA LEU A 79 -0.70 -24.65 -19.44
C LEU A 79 -0.59 -26.16 -19.58
N LEU A 80 -1.25 -26.92 -18.70
CA LEU A 80 -1.26 -28.39 -18.77
C LEU A 80 -1.98 -28.90 -20.03
N LEU A 81 -3.10 -28.29 -20.42
CA LEU A 81 -3.83 -28.64 -21.64
C LEU A 81 -2.99 -28.38 -22.90
N VAL A 82 -2.31 -27.23 -22.95
CA VAL A 82 -1.39 -26.92 -24.06
C VAL A 82 -0.25 -27.93 -24.08
N PHE A 83 0.37 -28.22 -22.92
CA PHE A 83 1.44 -29.20 -22.85
C PHE A 83 1.00 -30.58 -23.35
N TYR A 84 -0.17 -31.06 -22.92
CA TYR A 84 -0.74 -32.33 -23.36
C TYR A 84 -1.12 -32.34 -24.85
N TYR A 85 -1.52 -31.22 -25.43
CA TYR A 85 -1.89 -31.16 -26.85
C TYR A 85 -0.67 -31.24 -27.78
N TYR A 86 0.46 -30.65 -27.36
CA TYR A 86 1.68 -30.58 -28.18
C TYR A 86 2.66 -31.74 -27.93
N PHE A 87 2.45 -32.55 -26.89
CA PHE A 87 3.37 -33.62 -26.47
C PHE A 87 2.60 -34.92 -26.25
#